data_AF-A0A0D2BGV4-F1
#
_entry.id   AF-A0A0D2BGV4-F1
#
_cell.length_a   1.000
_cell.length_b   1.000
_cell.length_c   1.000
_cell.angle_alpha   90.00
_cell.angle_beta   90.00
_cell.angle_gamma   90.00
#
_symmetry.space_group_name_H-M   'P 1'
#
loop_
_entity.id
_entity.type
_entity.pdbx_description
1 polymer ?
#
loop_
_entity_poly.entity_id
_entity_poly.type
_entity_poly.pdbx_seq_one_letter_code
_entity_poly.pdbx_strand_id
1 'polypeptide(L)'
;MHPSKHSSSSSTSDRARSHFATLEPRIKNISQSTIQKKWKPLPTNSQDKIRQILLNVKTKRCGSTARIPPLGKAPRKRSAKANSKTQVKEEEYDQIVEEIADKLICRLPRMPFPPAPSTQSMDDTPFDLSNTLRRISSLQATLNTDTSSSHLLRRQIKREQRLLKRDRGELDALETGLKSSKELRRRKERGLHPVAQQLEPVDDDNDDDEQVHEIDRVNSITGISIDSAKDAAEYARCGSATTSLDEGGGEELDSMLKQLRSHLLSMRNNTASMRSVLQAMDETKVALDGFAVRKLGYEALGRFYGVQG
;
A
#
# COMPACT_ATOMS: atom_id res chain seq x y z
N MET A 1 -14.26 63.37 11.10
CA MET A 1 -14.26 63.45 9.62
C MET A 1 -13.48 62.25 9.11
N HIS A 2 -14.12 61.35 8.35
CA HIS A 2 -13.42 60.37 7.50
C HIS A 2 -12.98 61.04 6.19
N PRO A 3 -11.92 60.53 5.53
CA PRO A 3 -12.11 59.57 4.42
C PRO A 3 -11.11 58.38 4.51
N SER A 4 -11.48 57.11 4.37
CA SER A 4 -11.92 56.30 3.21
C SER A 4 -10.88 56.04 2.10
N LYS A 5 -10.45 54.76 2.04
CA LYS A 5 -10.19 53.87 0.87
C LYS A 5 -9.00 54.29 -0.03
N HIS A 6 -8.09 53.42 -0.48
CA HIS A 6 -8.13 52.15 -1.23
C HIS A 6 -6.86 51.35 -0.83
N SER A 7 -6.64 50.05 -1.02
CA SER A 7 -7.08 49.07 -2.02
C SER A 7 -6.67 47.67 -1.54
N SER A 8 -7.65 46.77 -1.47
CA SER A 8 -7.45 45.32 -1.36
C SER A 8 -7.17 44.72 -2.74
N SER A 9 -6.02 44.06 -2.94
CA SER A 9 -5.87 42.96 -3.92
C SER A 9 -4.46 42.34 -3.87
N SER A 10 -4.22 41.38 -2.97
CA SER A 10 -3.11 40.42 -3.16
C SER A 10 -3.25 39.11 -2.37
N SER A 11 -4.44 38.71 -1.92
CA SER A 11 -4.61 37.57 -1.00
C SER A 11 -4.96 36.23 -1.66
N THR A 12 -4.86 36.09 -2.98
CA THR A 12 -5.28 34.86 -3.67
C THR A 12 -4.14 33.97 -4.16
N SER A 13 -2.88 34.44 -4.17
CA SER A 13 -1.72 33.64 -4.61
C SER A 13 -1.04 32.83 -3.51
N ASP A 14 -1.31 33.10 -2.23
CA ASP A 14 -0.63 32.41 -1.11
C ASP A 14 -1.25 31.06 -0.74
N ARG A 15 -2.51 30.81 -1.12
CA ARG A 15 -3.23 29.59 -0.71
C ARG A 15 -2.77 28.33 -1.45
N ALA A 16 -2.12 28.47 -2.60
CA ALA A 16 -1.57 27.33 -3.36
C ALA A 16 -0.10 27.02 -3.01
N ARG A 17 0.61 27.96 -2.38
CA ARG A 17 2.01 27.80 -1.95
C ARG A 17 2.15 27.22 -0.53
N SER A 18 1.08 27.23 0.25
CA SER A 18 1.05 26.70 1.62
C SER A 18 1.05 25.18 1.73
N HIS A 19 1.07 24.44 0.61
CA HIS A 19 1.10 22.97 0.61
C HIS A 19 2.48 22.37 0.91
N PHE A 20 3.54 23.18 0.94
CA PHE A 20 4.88 22.73 1.29
C PHE A 20 5.39 23.54 2.47
N ALA A 21 5.91 22.85 3.49
CA ALA A 21 6.56 23.49 4.62
C ALA A 21 7.82 24.22 4.13
N THR A 22 7.78 25.55 4.09
CA THR A 22 8.95 26.38 3.83
C THR A 22 9.71 26.61 5.13
N LEU A 23 10.96 26.17 5.19
CA LEU A 23 11.83 26.45 6.34
C LEU A 23 12.43 27.85 6.19
N GLU A 24 12.22 28.70 7.20
CA GLU A 24 12.89 29.99 7.28
C GLU A 24 14.32 29.84 7.81
N PRO A 25 15.29 30.59 7.26
CA PRO A 25 16.66 30.56 7.75
C PRO A 25 16.71 31.14 9.17
N ARG A 26 16.98 30.28 10.16
CA ARG A 26 17.14 30.69 11.56
C ARG A 26 18.61 30.84 11.92
N ILE A 27 19.04 32.06 12.18
CA ILE A 27 20.39 32.35 12.70
C ILE A 27 20.38 32.12 14.22
N LYS A 28 21.28 31.25 14.72
CA LYS A 28 21.53 31.07 16.16
C LYS A 28 22.85 31.75 16.51
N ASN A 29 22.82 32.73 17.43
CA ASN A 29 24.03 33.36 17.96
C ASN A 29 24.60 32.49 19.08
N ILE A 30 25.89 32.18 19.03
CA ILE A 30 26.59 31.33 20.00
C ILE A 30 27.69 32.16 20.66
N SER A 31 27.77 32.14 21.99
CA SER A 31 28.81 32.89 22.71
C SER A 31 30.21 32.33 22.43
N GLN A 32 31.21 33.21 22.39
CA GLN A 32 32.62 32.80 22.22
C GLN A 32 33.10 31.86 23.34
N SER A 33 32.58 32.04 24.56
CA SER A 33 32.83 31.14 25.69
C SER A 33 32.30 29.72 25.43
N THR A 34 31.15 29.59 24.77
CA THR A 34 30.57 28.28 24.39
C THR A 34 31.41 27.60 23.32
N ILE A 35 31.89 28.35 22.33
CA ILE A 35 32.79 27.85 21.30
C ILE A 35 34.08 27.31 21.96
N GLN A 36 34.77 28.11 22.76
CA GLN A 36 36.02 27.67 23.38
C GLN A 36 35.86 26.48 24.35
N LYS A 37 34.73 26.39 25.06
CA LYS A 37 34.47 25.32 26.05
C LYS A 37 33.96 24.02 25.43
N LYS A 38 33.10 24.11 24.40
CA LYS A 38 32.37 22.95 23.86
C LYS A 38 32.87 22.51 22.49
N TRP A 39 33.47 23.41 21.71
CA TRP A 39 33.96 23.10 20.37
C TRP A 39 35.42 22.71 20.48
N LYS A 40 35.66 21.41 20.36
CA LYS A 40 37.02 20.85 20.39
C LYS A 40 37.59 20.86 18.97
N PRO A 41 38.92 20.97 18.82
CA PRO A 41 39.53 20.70 17.52
C PRO A 41 39.19 19.27 17.10
N LEU A 42 39.11 19.07 15.79
CA LEU A 42 38.76 17.78 15.20
C LEU A 42 39.78 16.70 15.63
N PRO A 43 39.38 15.44 15.89
CA PRO A 43 40.33 14.37 16.19
C PRO A 43 41.36 14.16 15.06
N THR A 44 42.60 13.80 15.42
CA THR A 44 43.74 13.66 14.49
C THR A 44 43.42 12.80 13.27
N ASN A 45 42.75 11.66 13.45
CA ASN A 45 42.33 10.77 12.35
C ASN A 45 41.45 11.50 11.32
N SER A 46 40.50 12.31 11.78
CA SER A 46 39.63 13.08 10.88
C SER A 46 40.37 14.26 10.25
N GLN A 47 41.34 14.87 10.95
CA GLN A 47 42.22 15.89 10.36
C GLN A 47 43.06 15.30 9.22
N ASP A 48 43.61 14.09 9.40
CA ASP A 48 44.44 13.43 8.40
C ASP A 48 43.62 13.05 7.14
N LYS A 49 42.36 12.65 7.31
CA LYS A 49 41.44 12.45 6.18
C LYS A 49 41.19 13.74 5.40
N ILE A 50 40.97 14.87 6.09
CA ILE A 50 40.78 16.16 5.42
C ILE A 50 42.07 16.59 4.72
N ARG A 51 43.24 16.42 5.36
CA ARG A 51 44.54 16.66 4.73
C ARG A 51 44.71 15.82 3.46
N GLN A 52 44.34 14.54 3.48
CA GLN A 52 44.36 13.68 2.30
C GLN A 52 43.40 14.18 1.21
N ILE A 53 42.20 14.66 1.56
CA ILE A 53 41.26 15.23 0.58
C ILE A 53 41.84 16.50 -0.04
N LEU A 54 42.36 17.43 0.76
CA LEU A 54 42.97 18.68 0.26
C LEU A 54 44.20 18.39 -0.59
N LEU A 55 45.04 17.43 -0.18
CA LEU A 55 46.19 16.98 -0.95
C LEU A 55 45.74 16.31 -2.26
N ASN A 56 44.68 15.52 -2.24
CA ASN A 56 44.08 14.94 -3.45
C ASN A 56 43.52 16.02 -4.38
N VAL A 57 42.98 17.12 -3.85
CA VAL A 57 42.52 18.25 -4.66
C VAL A 57 43.68 18.98 -5.32
N LYS A 58 44.83 19.06 -4.65
CA LYS A 58 46.09 19.56 -5.19
C LYS A 58 46.66 18.62 -6.26
N THR A 59 46.76 17.31 -5.99
CA THR A 59 47.38 16.34 -6.90
C THR A 59 46.50 15.97 -8.10
N LYS A 60 45.18 15.86 -7.94
CA LYS A 60 44.27 15.48 -9.04
C LYS A 60 44.08 16.59 -10.09
N ARG A 61 44.45 17.83 -9.77
CA ARG A 61 44.48 18.93 -10.75
C ARG A 61 45.84 19.06 -11.44
N CYS A 62 46.92 18.71 -10.74
CA CYS A 62 48.28 18.69 -11.29
C CYS A 62 48.55 17.55 -12.30
N GLY A 63 47.58 16.66 -12.59
CA GLY A 63 47.79 15.52 -13.48
C GLY A 63 46.54 14.96 -14.15
N SER A 64 46.36 15.29 -15.43
CA SER A 64 45.98 14.40 -16.54
C SER A 64 44.75 13.46 -16.48
N THR A 65 43.86 13.46 -15.48
CA THR A 65 42.59 12.71 -15.58
C THR A 65 41.40 13.46 -15.00
N ALA A 66 40.86 14.39 -15.81
CA ALA A 66 39.65 15.13 -15.53
C ALA A 66 38.41 14.20 -15.46
N ARG A 67 37.92 13.93 -14.25
CA ARG A 67 36.54 13.43 -14.03
C ARG A 67 35.55 14.54 -13.66
N ILE A 68 36.03 15.78 -13.51
CA ILE A 68 35.18 16.95 -13.30
C ILE A 68 35.24 17.75 -14.60
N PRO A 69 34.19 17.73 -15.43
CA PRO A 69 34.12 18.59 -16.60
C PRO A 69 34.15 20.06 -16.16
N PRO A 70 34.88 20.95 -16.87
CA PRO A 70 34.78 22.38 -16.63
C PRO A 70 33.33 22.83 -16.79
N LEU A 71 32.84 23.64 -15.85
CA LEU A 71 31.55 24.30 -15.90
C LEU A 71 31.55 25.32 -17.05
N GLY A 72 31.28 24.84 -18.26
CA GLY A 72 31.26 25.66 -19.47
C GLY A 72 31.09 24.78 -20.70
N LYS A 73 29.84 24.41 -21.03
CA LYS A 73 29.54 23.80 -22.33
C LYS A 73 29.66 24.88 -23.41
N ALA A 74 30.57 24.69 -24.36
CA ALA A 74 30.42 25.22 -25.71
C ALA A 74 30.99 24.20 -26.72
N PRO A 75 30.28 23.92 -27.84
CA PRO A 75 30.69 22.91 -28.79
C PRO A 75 31.87 23.40 -29.64
N ARG A 76 32.70 22.42 -30.01
CA ARG A 76 33.97 22.57 -30.72
C ARG A 76 33.81 23.33 -32.04
N LYS A 77 34.57 24.43 -32.20
CA LYS A 77 35.42 24.71 -33.38
C LYS A 77 36.19 26.03 -33.20
N ARG A 78 37.51 25.95 -33.44
CA ARG A 78 38.46 27.04 -33.82
C ARG A 78 38.91 28.02 -32.71
N SER A 79 40.12 27.81 -32.20
CA SER A 79 41.26 28.77 -32.31
C SER A 79 42.39 28.37 -31.35
N ALA A 80 43.56 27.99 -31.89
CA ALA A 80 44.73 27.59 -31.10
C ALA A 80 45.45 28.79 -30.41
N LYS A 81 44.78 29.93 -30.24
CA LYS A 81 45.39 31.17 -29.72
C LYS A 81 44.57 31.86 -28.61
N ALA A 82 43.40 31.33 -28.26
CA ALA A 82 42.61 31.76 -27.11
C ALA A 82 42.98 31.04 -25.80
N ASN A 83 43.78 29.97 -25.89
CA ASN A 83 44.09 29.09 -24.76
C ASN A 83 45.02 29.73 -23.72
N SER A 84 45.89 30.68 -24.07
CA SER A 84 46.84 31.24 -23.10
C SER A 84 46.15 32.09 -22.03
N LYS A 85 45.15 32.91 -22.39
CA LYS A 85 44.42 33.75 -21.43
C LYS A 85 43.51 32.93 -20.52
N THR A 86 42.99 31.80 -21.00
CA THR A 86 42.22 30.85 -20.17
C THR A 86 43.13 29.96 -19.34
N GLN A 87 44.29 29.56 -19.86
CA GLN A 87 45.31 28.81 -19.13
C GLN A 87 45.91 29.64 -18.00
N VAL A 88 46.24 30.91 -18.23
CA VAL A 88 46.72 31.82 -17.17
C VAL A 88 45.65 32.00 -16.08
N LYS A 89 44.36 32.08 -16.46
CA LYS A 89 43.26 32.12 -15.48
C LYS A 89 43.07 30.80 -14.72
N GLU A 90 43.33 29.66 -15.37
CA GLU A 90 43.28 28.34 -14.76
C GLU A 90 44.48 28.11 -13.82
N GLU A 91 45.67 28.57 -14.21
CA GLU A 91 46.89 28.60 -13.39
C GLU A 91 46.74 29.53 -12.17
N GLU A 92 46.20 30.74 -12.35
CA GLU A 92 45.88 31.65 -11.25
C GLU A 92 44.85 31.01 -10.30
N TYR A 93 43.84 30.35 -10.85
CA TYR A 93 42.83 29.64 -10.06
C TYR A 93 43.44 28.45 -9.30
N ASP A 94 44.32 27.69 -9.92
CA ASP A 94 45.01 26.57 -9.29
C ASP A 94 45.97 27.06 -8.19
N GLN A 95 46.70 28.16 -8.41
CA GLN A 95 47.52 28.81 -7.39
C GLN A 95 46.67 29.29 -6.19
N ILE A 96 45.52 29.92 -6.46
CA ILE A 96 44.58 30.35 -5.40
C ILE A 96 44.07 29.14 -4.63
N VAL A 97 43.73 28.05 -5.31
CA VAL A 97 43.27 26.80 -4.68
C VAL A 97 44.37 26.19 -3.82
N GLU A 98 45.62 26.15 -4.29
CA GLU A 98 46.76 25.65 -3.54
C GLU A 98 47.04 26.50 -2.30
N GLU A 99 47.02 27.82 -2.44
CA GLU A 99 47.21 28.74 -1.32
C GLU A 99 46.09 28.58 -0.27
N ILE A 100 44.85 28.41 -0.71
CA ILE A 100 43.71 28.12 0.17
C ILE A 100 43.90 26.75 0.84
N ALA A 101 44.31 25.73 0.11
CA ALA A 101 44.53 24.40 0.66
C ALA A 101 45.63 24.41 1.74
N ASP A 102 46.75 25.09 1.49
CA ASP A 102 47.86 25.20 2.44
C ASP A 102 47.44 25.99 3.70
N LYS A 103 46.71 27.11 3.52
CA LYS A 103 46.12 27.88 4.63
C LYS A 103 45.15 27.02 5.46
N LEU A 104 44.33 26.19 4.82
CA LEU A 104 43.39 25.30 5.51
C LEU A 104 44.12 24.18 6.26
N ILE A 105 45.17 23.59 5.68
CA ILE A 105 46.01 22.57 6.33
C ILE A 105 46.67 23.12 7.60
N CYS A 106 47.19 24.35 7.55
CA CYS A 106 47.77 25.00 8.73
C CYS A 106 46.74 25.38 9.80
N ARG A 107 45.48 25.65 9.42
CA ARG A 107 44.43 26.11 10.35
C ARG A 107 43.56 24.98 10.91
N LEU A 108 43.52 23.82 10.24
CA LEU A 108 42.83 22.60 10.67
C LEU A 108 43.06 22.20 12.14
N PRO A 109 44.31 22.18 12.68
CA PRO A 109 44.53 21.77 14.08
C PRO A 109 44.01 22.79 15.10
N ARG A 110 43.77 24.04 14.69
CA ARG A 110 43.36 25.16 15.56
C ARG A 110 41.93 25.61 15.32
N MET A 111 41.22 25.01 14.36
CA MET A 111 39.83 25.35 14.05
C MET A 111 38.90 24.62 15.04
N PRO A 112 38.12 25.36 15.85
CA PRO A 112 37.13 24.73 16.73
C PRO A 112 35.97 24.24 15.88
N PHE A 113 35.62 22.95 16.00
CA PHE A 113 34.46 22.39 15.34
C PHE A 113 33.33 22.20 16.35
N PRO A 114 32.07 22.48 15.97
CA PRO A 114 30.94 22.17 16.82
C PRO A 114 30.99 20.69 17.23
N PRO A 115 30.61 20.35 18.48
CA PRO A 115 30.60 18.96 18.91
C PRO A 115 29.74 18.15 17.94
N ALA A 116 30.25 16.99 17.52
CA ALA A 116 29.42 16.03 16.82
C ALA A 116 28.18 15.76 17.68
N PRO A 117 26.98 15.63 17.09
CA PRO A 117 25.78 15.33 17.85
C PRO A 117 26.04 14.06 18.64
N SER A 118 26.21 14.23 19.95
CA SER A 118 26.34 13.12 20.88
C SER A 118 25.05 12.33 20.77
N THR A 119 25.15 11.01 20.62
CA THR A 119 24.01 10.08 20.62
C THR A 119 23.12 10.21 21.86
N GLN A 120 23.53 10.96 22.88
CA GLN A 120 22.80 11.19 24.13
C GLN A 120 22.05 12.54 24.20
N SER A 121 22.32 13.51 23.32
CA SER A 121 21.53 14.76 23.28
C SER A 121 20.48 14.65 22.17
N MET A 122 19.32 14.08 22.51
CA MET A 122 18.21 13.84 21.59
C MET A 122 17.53 15.09 21.01
N ASP A 123 17.89 16.30 21.47
CA ASP A 123 17.03 17.47 21.25
C ASP A 123 17.55 18.54 20.27
N ASP A 124 18.73 18.38 19.64
CA ASP A 124 19.32 19.47 18.82
C ASP A 124 19.74 19.09 17.38
N THR A 125 19.35 17.93 16.86
CA THR A 125 19.47 17.61 15.41
C THR A 125 18.10 17.70 14.72
N PRO A 126 17.78 18.82 14.03
CA PRO A 126 16.47 19.01 13.41
C PRO A 126 16.25 18.21 12.12
N PHE A 127 17.22 17.39 11.68
CA PHE A 127 17.10 16.60 10.44
C PHE A 127 17.95 15.33 10.48
N ASP A 128 17.43 14.26 11.08
CA ASP A 128 18.00 12.93 10.90
C ASP A 128 17.50 12.33 9.57
N LEU A 129 18.35 12.40 8.55
CA LEU A 129 18.07 11.84 7.23
C LEU A 129 17.64 10.37 7.33
N SER A 130 18.27 9.58 8.20
CA SER A 130 17.98 8.15 8.33
C SER A 130 16.57 7.90 8.85
N ASN A 131 16.14 8.67 9.85
CA ASN A 131 14.78 8.60 10.39
C ASN A 131 13.74 9.11 9.39
N THR A 132 14.04 10.19 8.65
CA THR A 132 13.13 10.67 7.59
C THR A 132 12.96 9.63 6.48
N LEU A 133 14.02 8.94 6.06
CA LEU A 133 13.94 7.87 5.06
C LEU A 133 13.13 6.66 5.57
N ARG A 134 13.30 6.26 6.84
CA ARG A 134 12.47 5.22 7.46
C ARG A 134 11.00 5.60 7.47
N ARG A 135 10.69 6.85 7.85
CA ARG A 135 9.32 7.38 7.83
C ARG A 135 8.73 7.38 6.41
N ILE A 136 9.50 7.81 5.41
CA ILE A 136 9.07 7.80 4.00
C ILE A 136 8.78 6.37 3.55
N SER A 137 9.67 5.42 3.84
CA SER A 137 9.47 4.01 3.48
C SER A 137 8.21 3.42 4.14
N SER A 138 8.00 3.70 5.43
CA SER A 138 6.79 3.30 6.16
C SER A 138 5.52 3.88 5.52
N LEU A 139 5.51 5.18 5.22
CA LEU A 139 4.37 5.85 4.58
C LEU A 139 4.10 5.33 3.16
N GLN A 140 5.14 4.99 2.41
CA GLN A 140 5.00 4.38 1.10
C GLN A 140 4.39 2.97 1.20
N ALA A 141 4.82 2.18 2.19
CA ALA A 141 4.25 0.85 2.43
C ALA A 141 2.76 0.93 2.80
N THR A 142 2.36 1.86 3.68
CA THR A 142 0.94 2.06 4.03
C THR A 142 0.14 2.53 2.82
N LEU A 143 0.64 3.52 2.07
CA LEU A 143 -0.03 4.01 0.86
C LEU A 143 -0.23 2.91 -0.17
N ASN A 144 0.78 2.06 -0.40
CA ASN A 144 0.68 0.95 -1.34
C ASN A 144 -0.35 -0.08 -0.90
N THR A 145 -0.39 -0.38 0.41
CA THR A 145 -1.37 -1.31 1.00
C THR A 145 -2.79 -0.76 0.83
N ASP A 146 -3.01 0.51 1.15
CA ASP A 146 -4.31 1.18 1.02
C ASP A 146 -4.75 1.31 -0.44
N THR A 147 -3.80 1.55 -1.34
CA THR A 147 -4.08 1.60 -2.77
C THR A 147 -4.52 0.22 -3.27
N SER A 148 -3.81 -0.84 -2.90
CA SER A 148 -4.15 -2.22 -3.26
C SER A 148 -5.51 -2.64 -2.69
N SER A 149 -5.78 -2.33 -1.42
CA SER A 149 -7.06 -2.64 -0.77
C SER A 149 -8.22 -1.89 -1.45
N SER A 150 -8.04 -0.61 -1.79
CA SER A 150 -9.03 0.16 -2.55
C SER A 150 -9.33 -0.46 -3.92
N HIS A 151 -8.32 -0.95 -4.63
CA HIS A 151 -8.51 -1.62 -5.92
C HIS A 151 -9.29 -2.94 -5.78
N LEU A 152 -8.99 -3.73 -4.74
CA LEU A 152 -9.72 -4.95 -4.44
C LEU A 152 -11.19 -4.67 -4.12
N LEU A 153 -11.46 -3.69 -3.25
CA LEU A 153 -12.83 -3.28 -2.89
C LEU A 153 -13.59 -2.77 -4.11
N ARG A 154 -12.99 -1.92 -4.95
CA ARG A 154 -13.60 -1.45 -6.20
C ARG A 154 -13.95 -2.61 -7.15
N ARG A 155 -13.09 -3.63 -7.23
CA ARG A 155 -13.36 -4.83 -8.02
C ARG A 155 -14.52 -5.63 -7.46
N GLN A 156 -14.59 -5.77 -6.14
CA GLN A 156 -15.68 -6.47 -5.44
C GLN A 156 -17.01 -5.73 -5.62
N ILE A 157 -17.04 -4.41 -5.43
CA ILE A 157 -18.23 -3.58 -5.67
C ILE A 157 -18.72 -3.76 -7.11
N LYS A 158 -17.83 -3.75 -8.11
CA LYS A 158 -18.21 -3.99 -9.51
C LYS A 158 -18.74 -5.39 -9.77
N ARG A 159 -18.36 -6.39 -8.97
CA ARG A 159 -18.91 -7.75 -9.06
C ARG A 159 -20.32 -7.76 -8.48
N GLU A 160 -20.50 -7.21 -7.28
CA GLU A 160 -21.80 -7.13 -6.60
C GLU A 160 -22.80 -6.30 -7.39
N GLN A 161 -22.40 -5.17 -7.96
CA GLN A 161 -23.26 -4.37 -8.84
C GLN A 161 -23.75 -5.15 -10.07
N ARG A 162 -22.94 -6.06 -10.61
CA ARG A 162 -23.35 -6.91 -11.74
C ARG A 162 -24.33 -8.00 -11.32
N LEU A 163 -24.12 -8.61 -10.16
CA LEU A 163 -25.05 -9.58 -9.58
C LEU A 163 -26.39 -8.91 -9.28
N LEU A 164 -26.37 -7.78 -8.60
CA LEU A 164 -27.56 -7.00 -8.27
C LEU A 164 -28.33 -6.55 -9.52
N LYS A 165 -27.65 -6.22 -10.62
CA LYS A 165 -28.32 -5.93 -11.90
C LYS A 165 -29.01 -7.17 -12.49
N ARG A 166 -28.41 -8.34 -12.35
CA ARG A 166 -29.00 -9.60 -12.79
C ARG A 166 -30.26 -9.91 -11.95
N ASP A 167 -30.14 -9.84 -10.63
CA ASP A 167 -31.23 -10.14 -9.70
C ASP A 167 -32.41 -9.18 -9.91
N ARG A 168 -32.14 -7.88 -10.13
CA ARG A 168 -33.18 -6.91 -10.52
C ARG A 168 -33.87 -7.30 -11.83
N GLY A 169 -33.12 -7.75 -12.82
CA GLY A 169 -33.71 -8.24 -14.07
C GLY A 169 -34.56 -9.50 -13.90
N GLU A 170 -34.17 -10.40 -12.98
CA GLU A 170 -34.96 -11.58 -12.62
C GLU A 170 -36.26 -11.18 -11.90
N LEU A 171 -36.22 -10.22 -10.98
CA LEU A 171 -37.41 -9.66 -10.33
C LEU A 171 -38.35 -8.98 -11.33
N ASP A 172 -37.82 -8.15 -12.24
CA ASP A 172 -38.64 -7.50 -13.29
C ASP A 172 -39.31 -8.55 -14.21
N ALA A 173 -38.62 -9.65 -14.50
CA ALA A 173 -39.18 -10.76 -15.28
C ALA A 173 -40.31 -11.49 -14.54
N LEU A 174 -40.16 -11.71 -13.23
CA LEU A 174 -41.20 -12.31 -12.40
C LEU A 174 -42.40 -11.37 -12.24
N GLU A 175 -42.18 -10.07 -12.05
CA GLU A 175 -43.25 -9.08 -11.90
C GLU A 175 -44.07 -8.97 -13.21
N THR A 176 -43.40 -8.93 -14.36
CA THR A 176 -44.07 -8.94 -15.66
C THR A 176 -44.79 -10.27 -15.92
N GLY A 177 -44.21 -11.40 -15.52
CA GLY A 177 -44.83 -12.71 -15.53
C GLY A 177 -46.12 -12.76 -14.72
N LEU A 178 -46.08 -12.31 -13.46
CA LEU A 178 -47.25 -12.25 -12.57
C LEU A 178 -48.34 -11.33 -13.13
N LYS A 179 -47.97 -10.12 -13.60
CA LYS A 179 -48.92 -9.20 -14.25
C LYS A 179 -49.59 -9.82 -15.47
N SER A 180 -48.82 -10.50 -16.32
CA SER A 180 -49.36 -11.16 -17.51
C SER A 180 -50.29 -12.34 -17.16
N SER A 181 -49.94 -13.11 -16.12
CA SER A 181 -50.76 -14.21 -15.60
C SER A 181 -52.08 -13.70 -15.02
N LYS A 182 -52.02 -12.64 -14.20
CA LYS A 182 -53.20 -11.98 -13.63
C LYS A 182 -54.12 -11.42 -14.72
N GLU A 183 -53.56 -10.78 -15.75
CA GLU A 183 -54.35 -10.31 -16.90
C GLU A 183 -55.00 -11.46 -17.67
N LEU A 184 -54.29 -12.58 -17.83
CA LEU A 184 -54.80 -13.77 -18.51
C LEU A 184 -55.89 -14.48 -17.69
N ARG A 185 -55.76 -14.54 -16.35
CA ARG A 185 -56.79 -15.00 -15.40
C ARG A 185 -58.04 -14.13 -15.55
N ARG A 186 -57.89 -12.80 -15.47
CA ARG A 186 -58.98 -11.81 -15.67
C ARG A 186 -59.68 -11.96 -17.02
N ARG A 187 -58.94 -12.21 -18.10
CA ARG A 187 -59.53 -12.45 -19.43
C ARG A 187 -60.31 -13.75 -19.50
N LYS A 188 -59.82 -14.82 -18.85
CA LYS A 188 -60.53 -16.09 -18.74
C LYS A 188 -61.80 -15.95 -17.90
N GLU A 189 -61.72 -15.27 -16.75
CA GLU A 189 -62.85 -14.99 -15.86
C GLU A 189 -63.99 -14.25 -16.58
N ARG A 190 -63.67 -13.28 -17.46
CA ARG A 190 -64.68 -12.58 -18.27
C ARG A 190 -65.47 -13.50 -19.21
N GLY A 191 -64.94 -14.67 -19.54
CA GLY A 191 -65.60 -15.68 -20.37
C GLY A 191 -66.34 -16.75 -19.55
N LEU A 192 -66.28 -16.71 -18.21
CA LEU A 192 -66.97 -17.67 -17.35
C LEU A 192 -68.42 -17.25 -17.09
N HIS A 193 -69.27 -18.25 -16.88
CA HIS A 193 -70.68 -18.04 -16.54
C HIS A 193 -70.80 -17.55 -15.08
N PRO A 194 -71.73 -16.63 -14.74
CA PRO A 194 -71.82 -16.00 -13.41
C PRO A 194 -71.86 -16.94 -12.20
N VAL A 195 -72.37 -18.17 -12.36
CA VAL A 195 -72.39 -19.19 -11.31
C VAL A 195 -71.00 -19.77 -11.02
N ALA A 196 -70.14 -19.91 -12.04
CA ALA A 196 -68.75 -20.33 -11.86
C ALA A 196 -67.90 -19.20 -11.26
N GLN A 197 -68.29 -17.95 -11.51
CA GLN A 197 -67.65 -16.75 -10.96
C GLN A 197 -67.95 -16.56 -9.46
N GLN A 198 -69.01 -17.17 -8.93
CA GLN A 198 -69.38 -17.16 -7.51
C GLN A 198 -68.74 -18.29 -6.69
N LEU A 199 -68.15 -19.29 -7.35
CA LEU A 199 -67.46 -20.42 -6.70
C LEU A 199 -65.95 -20.19 -6.54
N GLU A 200 -65.39 -19.23 -7.27
CA GLU A 200 -64.06 -18.70 -6.97
C GLU A 200 -64.24 -17.80 -5.73
N PRO A 201 -63.67 -18.16 -4.57
CA PRO A 201 -63.68 -17.26 -3.43
C PRO A 201 -63.06 -15.95 -3.92
N VAL A 202 -63.73 -14.85 -3.61
CA VAL A 202 -63.15 -13.53 -3.74
C VAL A 202 -61.91 -13.55 -2.87
N ASP A 203 -60.74 -13.65 -3.50
CA ASP A 203 -59.42 -13.41 -2.90
C ASP A 203 -59.47 -11.96 -2.34
N ASP A 204 -59.97 -11.87 -1.11
CA ASP A 204 -59.82 -10.76 -0.19
C ASP A 204 -58.31 -10.59 0.03
N ASP A 205 -57.85 -9.36 0.19
CA ASP A 205 -56.42 -8.98 0.25
C ASP A 205 -55.69 -9.50 1.53
N ASN A 206 -55.97 -10.74 1.98
CA ASN A 206 -55.53 -11.37 3.25
C ASN A 206 -54.87 -12.77 3.08
N ASP A 207 -54.53 -13.21 1.86
CA ASP A 207 -54.00 -14.56 1.59
C ASP A 207 -52.47 -14.74 1.76
N ASP A 208 -51.85 -14.08 2.75
CA ASP A 208 -50.46 -14.39 3.10
C ASP A 208 -50.35 -15.64 4.01
N ASP A 209 -51.44 -16.06 4.67
CA ASP A 209 -51.42 -17.17 5.63
C ASP A 209 -51.98 -18.51 5.08
N GLU A 210 -52.90 -18.51 4.10
CA GLU A 210 -53.54 -19.75 3.63
C GLU A 210 -52.72 -20.53 2.57
N GLN A 211 -51.95 -19.87 1.71
CA GLN A 211 -51.07 -20.57 0.75
C GLN A 211 -49.93 -21.35 1.42
N VAL A 212 -49.44 -20.87 2.57
CA VAL A 212 -48.40 -21.56 3.35
C VAL A 212 -48.92 -22.91 3.86
N HIS A 213 -50.19 -22.97 4.26
CA HIS A 213 -50.83 -24.20 4.74
C HIS A 213 -51.11 -25.23 3.63
N GLU A 214 -51.35 -24.81 2.40
CA GLU A 214 -51.54 -25.74 1.27
C GLU A 214 -50.19 -26.35 0.82
N ILE A 215 -49.12 -25.55 0.81
CA ILE A 215 -47.77 -26.02 0.51
C ILE A 215 -47.29 -27.01 1.58
N ASP A 216 -47.53 -26.73 2.87
CA ASP A 216 -47.17 -27.63 3.97
C ASP A 216 -47.94 -28.95 3.95
N ARG A 217 -49.21 -28.94 3.51
CA ARG A 217 -50.02 -30.16 3.33
C ARG A 217 -49.48 -31.03 2.20
N VAL A 218 -49.11 -30.42 1.07
CA VAL A 218 -48.51 -31.14 -0.08
C VAL A 218 -47.11 -31.68 0.25
N ASN A 219 -46.31 -30.93 1.03
CA ASN A 219 -45.00 -31.36 1.51
C ASN A 219 -45.09 -32.52 2.52
N SER A 220 -46.13 -32.53 3.37
CA SER A 220 -46.40 -33.61 4.32
C SER A 220 -46.81 -34.92 3.63
N ILE A 221 -47.57 -34.84 2.53
CA ILE A 221 -47.99 -36.00 1.73
C ILE A 221 -46.82 -36.60 0.94
N THR A 222 -45.85 -35.77 0.53
CA THR A 222 -44.69 -36.18 -0.26
C THR A 222 -43.48 -36.59 0.60
N GLY A 223 -43.61 -36.55 1.93
CA GLY A 223 -42.56 -36.96 2.87
C GLY A 223 -41.38 -35.98 2.96
N ILE A 224 -41.52 -34.78 2.43
CA ILE A 224 -40.54 -33.70 2.56
C ILE A 224 -40.96 -32.88 3.79
N SER A 225 -40.76 -33.44 4.99
CA SER A 225 -40.94 -32.66 6.22
C SER A 225 -39.82 -31.60 6.26
N ILE A 226 -40.15 -30.35 5.98
CA ILE A 226 -39.30 -29.23 6.33
C ILE A 226 -39.52 -29.01 7.83
N ASP A 227 -38.70 -29.69 8.64
CA ASP A 227 -38.60 -29.43 10.08
C ASP A 227 -37.96 -28.04 10.26
N SER A 228 -38.74 -26.97 10.06
CA SER A 228 -38.34 -25.59 10.34
C SER A 228 -39.20 -25.02 11.45
N ALA A 229 -39.01 -25.54 12.67
CA ALA A 229 -39.35 -24.82 13.90
C ALA A 229 -38.67 -25.36 15.17
N LYS A 230 -37.54 -26.10 15.09
CA LYS A 230 -36.73 -26.47 16.26
C LYS A 230 -35.21 -26.34 16.13
N ASP A 231 -34.68 -25.86 15.00
CA ASP A 231 -33.22 -25.75 14.78
C ASP A 231 -32.63 -24.34 15.04
N ALA A 232 -33.36 -23.45 15.71
CA ALA A 232 -32.83 -22.15 16.16
C ALA A 232 -32.40 -22.14 17.64
N ALA A 233 -32.48 -23.28 18.35
CA ALA A 233 -32.08 -23.39 19.76
C ALA A 233 -31.21 -24.63 20.09
N GLU A 234 -30.61 -25.29 19.09
CA GLU A 234 -29.78 -26.49 19.30
C GLU A 234 -28.44 -26.44 18.53
N TYR A 235 -27.72 -25.32 18.65
CA TYR A 235 -26.28 -25.25 18.34
C TYR A 235 -25.40 -24.88 19.55
N ALA A 236 -25.97 -24.93 20.75
CA ALA A 236 -25.21 -24.73 21.99
C ALA A 236 -24.99 -26.01 22.82
N ARG A 237 -25.50 -27.18 22.41
CA ARG A 237 -25.38 -28.38 23.26
C ARG A 237 -25.58 -29.72 22.54
N CYS A 238 -24.63 -30.14 21.71
CA CYS A 238 -24.35 -31.56 21.56
C CYS A 238 -22.92 -31.77 21.06
N GLY A 239 -21.99 -31.67 22.00
CA GLY A 239 -20.81 -32.53 21.93
C GLY A 239 -21.24 -33.94 22.35
N SER A 240 -20.84 -34.92 21.54
CA SER A 240 -20.77 -36.34 21.85
C SER A 240 -21.93 -37.23 21.42
N ALA A 241 -21.71 -37.95 20.31
CA ALA A 241 -22.14 -39.32 20.17
C ALA A 241 -21.18 -40.09 19.23
N THR A 242 -19.98 -40.41 19.72
CA THR A 242 -19.29 -41.64 19.32
C THR A 242 -18.73 -42.33 20.55
N THR A 243 -19.35 -43.48 20.84
CA THR A 243 -18.82 -44.64 21.56
C THR A 243 -18.51 -44.49 23.05
N SER A 244 -19.41 -45.09 23.83
CA SER A 244 -19.18 -45.69 25.13
C SER A 244 -17.82 -46.40 25.22
N LEU A 245 -16.89 -45.84 25.99
CA LEU A 245 -15.75 -46.54 26.59
C LEU A 245 -15.42 -45.83 27.91
N ASP A 246 -15.90 -46.46 28.98
CA ASP A 246 -15.28 -46.60 30.31
C ASP A 246 -14.79 -45.36 31.08
N GLU A 247 -15.38 -45.17 32.25
CA GLU A 247 -14.99 -44.21 33.29
C GLU A 247 -13.60 -44.54 33.83
N GLY A 248 -12.57 -43.86 33.32
CA GLY A 248 -11.21 -43.94 33.87
C GLY A 248 -10.09 -43.31 33.03
N GLY A 249 -10.30 -43.09 31.73
CA GLY A 249 -9.24 -42.63 30.81
C GLY A 249 -9.33 -41.18 30.30
N GLY A 250 -10.31 -40.39 30.77
CA GLY A 250 -10.62 -39.08 30.20
C GLY A 250 -9.51 -38.04 30.33
N GLU A 251 -8.78 -38.04 31.45
CA GLU A 251 -7.70 -37.06 31.68
C GLU A 251 -6.46 -37.33 30.80
N GLU A 252 -6.13 -38.60 30.58
CA GLU A 252 -5.02 -39.00 29.72
C GLU A 252 -5.35 -38.72 28.24
N LEU A 253 -6.58 -39.03 27.80
CA LEU A 253 -7.05 -38.73 26.45
C LEU A 253 -7.09 -37.22 26.16
N ASP A 254 -7.54 -36.42 27.12
CA ASP A 254 -7.52 -34.96 27.00
C ASP A 254 -6.09 -34.39 26.98
N SER A 255 -5.17 -34.99 27.74
CA SER A 255 -3.75 -34.63 27.68
C SER A 255 -3.14 -34.93 26.30
N MET A 256 -3.46 -36.09 25.72
CA MET A 256 -3.03 -36.47 24.38
C MET A 256 -3.64 -35.58 23.30
N LEU A 257 -4.93 -35.24 23.41
CA LEU A 257 -5.59 -34.30 22.49
C LEU A 257 -4.99 -32.90 22.56
N LYS A 258 -4.64 -32.41 23.77
CA LYS A 258 -3.91 -31.15 23.93
C LYS A 258 -2.52 -31.20 23.32
N GLN A 259 -1.81 -32.32 23.49
CA GLN A 259 -0.48 -32.52 22.92
C GLN A 259 -0.52 -32.62 21.38
N LEU A 260 -1.53 -33.28 20.81
CA LEU A 260 -1.74 -33.32 19.37
C LEU A 260 -2.09 -31.92 18.83
N ARG A 261 -2.95 -31.17 19.52
CA ARG A 261 -3.27 -29.79 19.11
C ARG A 261 -2.05 -28.87 19.18
N SER A 262 -1.23 -28.96 20.22
CA SER A 262 0.00 -28.17 20.34
C SER A 262 1.03 -28.57 19.28
N HIS A 263 1.14 -29.87 18.97
CA HIS A 263 2.01 -30.37 17.90
C HIS A 263 1.56 -29.90 16.52
N LEU A 264 0.26 -29.99 16.20
CA LEU A 264 -0.30 -29.48 14.96
C LEU A 264 -0.14 -27.95 14.84
N LEU A 265 -0.28 -27.21 15.94
CA LEU A 265 -0.05 -25.78 15.97
C LEU A 265 1.43 -25.44 15.70
N SER A 266 2.36 -26.22 16.27
CA SER A 266 3.80 -26.11 16.03
C SER A 266 4.14 -26.42 14.57
N MET A 267 3.60 -27.49 13.99
CA MET A 267 3.77 -27.79 12.57
C MET A 267 3.17 -26.70 11.67
N ARG A 268 1.99 -26.17 12.03
CA ARG A 268 1.37 -25.07 11.29
C ARG A 268 2.20 -23.79 11.33
N ASN A 269 2.86 -23.51 12.45
CA ASN A 269 3.71 -22.35 12.62
C ASN A 269 5.05 -22.54 11.88
N ASN A 270 5.63 -23.75 11.93
CA ASN A 270 6.82 -24.10 11.15
C ASN A 270 6.56 -24.04 9.64
N THR A 271 5.37 -24.41 9.18
CA THR A 271 4.97 -24.28 7.77
C THR A 271 4.49 -22.88 7.39
N ALA A 272 4.31 -21.96 8.35
CA ALA A 272 3.86 -20.60 8.06
C ALA A 272 4.89 -19.78 7.31
N SER A 273 6.18 -19.98 7.59
CA SER A 273 7.27 -19.34 6.84
C SER A 273 7.36 -19.82 5.39
N MET A 274 6.93 -21.06 5.09
CA MET A 274 6.90 -21.57 3.72
C MET A 274 5.74 -21.01 2.90
N ARG A 275 4.67 -20.49 3.53
CA ARG A 275 3.52 -19.92 2.79
C ARG A 275 3.92 -18.69 1.97
N SER A 276 4.79 -17.84 2.50
CA SER A 276 5.30 -16.68 1.75
C SER A 276 6.19 -17.11 0.58
N VAL A 277 6.95 -18.19 0.74
CA VAL A 277 7.76 -18.78 -0.34
C VAL A 277 6.86 -19.37 -1.43
N LEU A 278 5.82 -20.13 -1.06
CA LEU A 278 4.84 -20.65 -2.02
C LEU A 278 4.13 -19.52 -2.76
N GLN A 279 3.73 -18.45 -2.06
CA GLN A 279 3.14 -17.28 -2.69
C GLN A 279 4.11 -16.60 -3.67
N ALA A 280 5.38 -16.43 -3.30
CA ALA A 280 6.40 -15.88 -4.20
C ALA A 280 6.65 -16.80 -5.41
N MET A 281 6.60 -18.11 -5.23
CA MET A 281 6.67 -19.08 -6.33
C MET A 281 5.46 -18.96 -7.26
N ASP A 282 4.25 -18.80 -6.73
CA ASP A 282 3.06 -18.58 -7.54
C ASP A 282 3.11 -17.24 -8.29
N GLU A 283 3.57 -16.17 -7.64
CA GLU A 283 3.76 -14.86 -8.26
C GLU A 283 4.81 -14.90 -9.38
N THR A 284 5.93 -15.58 -9.16
CA THR A 284 6.96 -15.77 -10.20
C THR A 284 6.46 -16.64 -11.35
N LYS A 285 5.67 -17.68 -11.07
CA LYS A 285 5.02 -18.50 -12.10
C LYS A 285 4.07 -17.64 -12.95
N VAL A 286 3.20 -16.85 -12.33
CA VAL A 286 2.29 -15.95 -13.05
C VAL A 286 3.05 -14.89 -13.85
N ALA A 287 4.14 -14.35 -13.31
CA ALA A 287 4.99 -13.38 -14.01
C ALA A 287 5.69 -14.01 -15.23
N LEU A 288 6.18 -15.24 -15.09
CA LEU A 288 6.78 -16.01 -16.18
C LEU A 288 5.74 -16.37 -17.25
N ASP A 289 4.56 -16.81 -16.86
CA ASP A 289 3.44 -17.08 -17.77
C ASP A 289 3.05 -15.81 -18.54
N GLY A 290 2.93 -14.67 -17.85
CA GLY A 290 2.65 -13.38 -18.47
C GLY A 290 3.79 -12.87 -19.36
N PHE A 291 5.04 -13.21 -19.08
CA PHE A 291 6.17 -12.92 -19.97
C PHE A 291 6.16 -13.84 -21.20
N ALA A 292 5.91 -15.13 -21.00
CA ALA A 292 5.85 -16.12 -22.06
C ALA A 292 4.69 -15.82 -23.03
N VAL A 293 3.51 -15.45 -22.55
CA VAL A 293 2.39 -14.99 -23.40
C VAL A 293 2.80 -13.76 -24.22
N ARG A 294 3.50 -12.79 -23.62
CA ARG A 294 3.94 -11.56 -24.32
C ARG A 294 5.06 -11.79 -25.35
N LYS A 295 5.89 -12.82 -25.18
CA LYS A 295 7.07 -13.06 -26.02
C LYS A 295 6.91 -14.20 -27.03
N LEU A 296 6.20 -15.25 -26.65
CA LEU A 296 6.04 -16.49 -27.41
C LEU A 296 4.62 -16.63 -27.98
N GLY A 297 3.65 -15.85 -27.48
CA GLY A 297 2.24 -15.95 -27.86
C GLY A 297 1.51 -17.10 -27.17
N TYR A 298 0.17 -17.06 -27.17
CA TYR A 298 -0.68 -18.08 -26.53
C TYR A 298 -0.48 -19.48 -27.13
N GLU A 299 -0.25 -19.56 -28.44
CA GLU A 299 -0.03 -20.80 -29.19
C GLU A 299 1.22 -21.57 -28.72
N ALA A 300 2.33 -20.87 -28.48
CA ALA A 300 3.55 -21.50 -27.99
C ALA A 300 3.43 -21.93 -26.53
N LEU A 301 2.71 -21.15 -25.70
CA LEU A 301 2.43 -21.49 -24.31
C LEU A 301 1.58 -22.77 -24.18
N GLY A 302 0.56 -22.91 -25.04
CA GLY A 302 -0.27 -24.13 -25.10
C GLY A 302 0.53 -25.39 -25.46
N ARG A 303 1.55 -25.26 -26.31
CA ARG A 303 2.50 -26.35 -26.63
C ARG A 303 3.39 -26.74 -25.45
N PHE A 304 3.86 -25.77 -24.65
CA PHE A 304 4.67 -26.05 -23.46
C PHE A 304 3.87 -26.71 -22.33
N TYR A 305 2.60 -26.34 -22.18
CA TYR A 305 1.71 -26.94 -21.18
C TYR A 305 1.02 -28.23 -21.64
N GLY A 306 1.31 -28.71 -22.86
CA GLY A 306 0.73 -29.93 -23.41
C GLY A 306 -0.79 -29.85 -23.63
N VAL A 307 -1.35 -28.64 -23.74
CA VAL A 307 -2.81 -28.40 -23.89
C VAL A 307 -3.19 -28.30 -25.38
N GLN A 308 -2.54 -29.09 -26.22
CA GLN A 308 -2.90 -29.20 -27.64
C GLN A 308 -3.32 -30.65 -27.93
N GLY A 309 -4.62 -30.87 -27.82
CA GLY A 309 -5.38 -31.84 -28.60
C GLY A 309 -6.28 -31.07 -29.55
#